data_AF-A0A5C9BXD2-F1
#
_entry.id   AF-A0A5C9BXD2-F1
#
_cell.length_a   1.000
_cell.length_b   1.000
_cell.length_c   1.000
_cell.angle_alpha   90.00
_cell.angle_beta   90.00
_cell.angle_gamma   90.00
#
_symmetry.space_group_name_H-M   'P 1'
#
loop_
_entity.id
_entity.type
_entity.pdbx_description
1 polymer ?
#
loop_
_entity_poly.entity_id
_entity_poly.type
_entity_poly.pdbx_seq_one_letter_code
_entity_poly.pdbx_strand_id
1 'polypeptide(L)'
;MLTRLRLLAALFVISCVPPFAFSAEPSRPNILLILCDDLGYGDVKCLNPDGKIATPNMDRIAREGMIFTDAHTSSSVCSPTRY
;
A
#
# COMPACT_ATOMS: atom_id res chain seq x y z
N MET A 1 39.13 -37.01 -24.12
CA MET A 1 39.77 -36.22 -23.04
C MET A 1 39.45 -34.72 -23.16
N LEU A 2 39.61 -34.08 -24.32
CA LEU A 2 39.33 -32.65 -24.52
C LEU A 2 37.86 -32.22 -24.33
N THR A 3 36.89 -33.06 -24.67
CA THR A 3 35.45 -32.75 -24.51
C THR A 3 35.01 -32.64 -23.04
N ARG A 4 35.59 -33.48 -22.16
CA ARG A 4 35.34 -33.41 -20.71
C ARG A 4 35.97 -32.17 -20.08
N LEU A 5 37.15 -31.75 -20.57
CA LEU A 5 37.83 -30.54 -20.12
C LEU A 5 37.06 -29.26 -20.49
N ARG A 6 36.46 -29.23 -21.68
CA ARG A 6 35.57 -28.12 -22.11
C ARG A 6 34.28 -28.03 -21.30
N LEU A 7 33.69 -29.18 -20.93
CA LEU A 7 32.47 -29.22 -20.11
C LEU A 7 32.72 -28.69 -18.69
N LEU A 8 33.85 -29.08 -18.08
CA LEU A 8 34.23 -28.63 -16.74
C LEU A 8 34.55 -27.13 -16.72
N ALA A 9 35.20 -26.61 -17.76
CA ALA A 9 35.44 -25.17 -17.90
C ALA A 9 34.14 -24.38 -18.04
N ALA A 10 33.16 -24.89 -18.81
CA ALA A 10 31.86 -24.25 -18.96
C ALA A 10 31.05 -24.24 -17.65
N LEU A 11 31.07 -25.33 -16.88
CA LEU A 11 30.43 -25.37 -15.56
C LEU A 11 31.09 -24.40 -14.56
N PHE A 12 32.41 -24.26 -14.61
CA PHE A 12 33.14 -23.34 -13.74
C PHE A 12 32.81 -21.88 -14.04
N VAL A 13 32.66 -21.53 -15.33
CA VAL A 13 32.25 -20.18 -15.75
C VAL A 13 30.83 -19.85 -15.30
N ILE A 14 29.89 -20.80 -15.40
CA ILE A 14 28.50 -20.61 -14.95
C ILE A 14 28.45 -20.43 -13.42
N SER A 15 29.27 -21.16 -12.66
CA SER A 15 29.35 -21.03 -11.20
C SER A 15 29.97 -19.72 -10.72
N CYS A 16 30.73 -19.02 -11.58
CA CYS A 16 31.46 -17.81 -11.21
C CYS A 16 30.75 -16.52 -11.59
N VAL A 17 29.56 -16.60 -12.19
CA VAL A 17 28.70 -15.42 -12.41
C VAL A 17 27.95 -15.15 -11.11
N PRO A 18 28.30 -14.09 -10.37
CA PRO A 18 27.51 -13.71 -9.21
C PRO A 18 26.08 -13.41 -9.67
N PRO A 19 25.05 -13.88 -8.96
CA PRO A 19 23.69 -13.51 -9.30
C PRO A 19 23.59 -11.98 -9.25
N PHE A 20 23.08 -11.38 -10.32
CA PHE A 20 22.66 -9.98 -10.32
C PHE A 20 21.51 -9.85 -9.31
N ALA A 21 21.85 -9.65 -8.05
CA ALA A 21 20.89 -9.30 -7.02
C ALA A 21 20.52 -7.84 -7.25
N PHE A 22 19.34 -7.63 -7.82
CA PHE A 22 18.74 -6.31 -7.87
C PHE A 22 18.41 -5.93 -6.42
N SER A 23 19.29 -5.14 -5.80
CA SER A 23 18.98 -4.53 -4.50
C SER A 23 17.85 -3.55 -4.74
N ALA A 24 16.61 -4.01 -4.57
CA ALA A 24 15.47 -3.13 -4.46
C ALA A 24 15.64 -2.37 -3.14
N GLU A 25 16.22 -1.17 -3.22
CA GLU A 25 16.13 -0.19 -2.15
C GLU A 25 14.68 -0.20 -1.64
N PRO A 26 14.44 -0.33 -0.32
CA PRO A 26 13.08 -0.36 0.20
C PRO A 26 12.35 0.89 -0.31
N SER A 27 11.43 0.70 -1.26
CA SER A 27 10.78 1.82 -1.90
C SER A 27 9.96 2.52 -0.83
N ARG A 28 10.30 3.79 -0.53
CA ARG A 28 9.49 4.60 0.38
C ARG A 28 8.08 4.65 -0.19
N PRO A 29 7.04 4.33 0.60
CA PRO A 29 5.68 4.39 0.11
C PRO A 29 5.31 5.84 -0.20
N ASN A 30 4.48 6.02 -1.23
CA ASN A 30 3.80 7.29 -1.44
C ASN A 30 2.63 7.38 -0.46
N ILE A 31 2.49 8.52 0.22
CA ILE A 31 1.41 8.76 1.19
C ILE A 31 0.44 9.78 0.58
N LEU A 32 -0.82 9.39 0.40
CA LEU A 32 -1.91 10.26 -0.02
C LEU A 32 -2.88 10.46 1.16
N LEU A 33 -2.95 11.70 1.68
CA LEU A 33 -3.92 12.08 2.70
C LEU A 33 -5.14 12.72 2.03
N ILE A 34 -6.30 12.07 2.15
CA ILE A 34 -7.59 12.61 1.70
C ILE A 34 -8.34 13.09 2.94
N LEU A 35 -8.56 14.41 3.03
CA LEU A 35 -9.34 15.03 4.11
C LEU A 35 -10.64 15.61 3.54
N CYS A 36 -11.78 15.12 4.03
CA CYS A 36 -13.09 15.64 3.68
C CYS A 36 -13.56 16.65 4.73
N ASP A 37 -14.15 17.77 4.29
CA ASP A 37 -14.75 18.75 5.19
C ASP A 37 -16.18 18.33 5.53
N ASP A 38 -16.56 18.47 6.81
CA ASP A 38 -17.89 18.17 7.34
C ASP A 38 -18.49 16.80 6.95
N LEU A 39 -17.65 15.79 6.72
CA LEU A 39 -18.11 14.42 6.47
C LEU A 39 -18.47 13.74 7.79
N GLY A 40 -19.75 13.45 7.99
CA GLY A 40 -20.26 12.76 9.16
C GLY A 40 -19.89 11.28 9.19
N TYR A 41 -19.76 10.72 10.40
CA TYR A 41 -19.41 9.30 10.61
C TYR A 41 -20.34 8.33 9.85
N GLY A 42 -21.63 8.64 9.76
CA GLY A 42 -22.64 7.81 9.09
C GLY A 42 -22.91 8.14 7.62
N ASP A 43 -22.12 9.04 7.01
CA ASP A 43 -22.37 9.48 5.62
C ASP A 43 -21.84 8.49 4.58
N VAL A 44 -20.89 7.63 4.96
CA VAL A 44 -20.33 6.57 4.12
C VAL A 44 -20.98 5.21 4.41
N LYS A 45 -21.28 4.44 3.36
CA LYS A 45 -21.98 3.16 3.51
C LYS A 45 -21.20 2.10 4.26
N CYS A 46 -19.87 2.16 4.23
CA CYS A 46 -19.03 1.27 5.03
C CYS A 46 -19.21 1.45 6.55
N LEU A 47 -19.75 2.58 7.02
CA LEU A 47 -20.06 2.84 8.43
C LEU A 47 -21.56 2.89 8.72
N ASN A 48 -22.39 3.10 7.69
CA ASN A 48 -23.84 3.09 7.77
C ASN A 48 -24.43 2.36 6.55
N PRO A 49 -24.65 1.03 6.64
CA PRO A 49 -25.16 0.22 5.52
C PRO A 49 -26.50 0.72 4.96
N ASP A 50 -27.32 1.32 5.82
CA ASP A 50 -28.63 1.90 5.47
C ASP A 50 -28.52 3.35 4.93
N GLY A 51 -27.30 3.85 4.76
CA GLY A 51 -27.01 5.17 4.24
C GLY A 51 -27.59 5.40 2.84
N LYS A 52 -28.09 6.61 2.58
CA LYS A 52 -28.75 6.95 1.31
C LYS A 52 -27.76 7.21 0.17
N ILE A 53 -26.55 7.63 0.48
CA ILE A 53 -25.55 8.07 -0.49
C ILE A 53 -24.70 6.88 -0.90
N ALA A 54 -24.52 6.65 -2.20
CA ALA A 54 -23.63 5.61 -2.69
C ALA A 54 -22.17 6.10 -2.64
N THR A 55 -21.31 5.39 -1.91
CA THR A 55 -19.89 5.74 -1.72
C THR A 55 -18.94 4.64 -2.20
N PRO A 56 -19.09 4.11 -3.44
CA PRO A 56 -18.44 2.86 -3.86
C PRO A 56 -16.91 2.91 -3.80
N ASN A 57 -16.29 4.07 -4.02
CA ASN A 57 -14.84 4.23 -3.92
C ASN A 57 -14.35 4.21 -2.46
N MET A 58 -15.11 4.82 -1.53
CA MET A 58 -14.78 4.76 -0.10
C MET A 58 -15.01 3.36 0.46
N ASP A 59 -16.08 2.71 0.03
CA ASP A 59 -16.39 1.32 0.41
C ASP A 59 -15.29 0.36 -0.08
N ARG A 60 -14.72 0.62 -1.27
CA ARG A 60 -13.58 -0.13 -1.79
C ARG A 60 -12.32 0.08 -0.95
N ILE A 61 -11.97 1.33 -0.63
CA ILE A 61 -10.81 1.66 0.22
C ILE A 61 -10.94 1.02 1.60
N ALA A 62 -12.14 1.09 2.20
CA ALA A 62 -12.42 0.48 3.49
C ALA A 62 -12.24 -1.05 3.48
N ARG A 63 -12.63 -1.72 2.39
CA ARG A 63 -12.50 -3.18 2.21
C ARG A 63 -11.07 -3.64 1.95
N GLU A 64 -10.29 -2.84 1.22
CA GLU A 64 -8.89 -3.13 0.91
C GLU A 64 -7.93 -2.73 2.03
N GLY A 65 -8.43 -2.02 3.05
CA GLY A 65 -7.62 -1.47 4.14
C GLY A 65 -8.23 -1.74 5.52
N MET A 66 -8.26 -0.69 6.33
CA MET A 66 -8.73 -0.72 7.72
C MET A 66 -9.70 0.43 7.96
N ILE A 67 -10.68 0.18 8.83
CA ILE A 67 -11.63 1.19 9.31
C ILE A 67 -11.34 1.45 10.79
N PHE A 68 -11.24 2.72 11.16
CA PHE A 68 -11.18 3.17 12.55
C PHE A 68 -12.57 3.60 13.00
N THR A 69 -13.23 2.78 13.82
CA THR A 69 -14.61 3.04 14.29
C THR A 69 -14.67 3.98 15.50
N ASP A 70 -13.52 4.31 16.09
CA ASP A 70 -13.38 5.19 17.25
C ASP A 70 -12.32 6.26 16.97
N ALA A 71 -12.53 7.01 15.88
CA ALA A 71 -11.64 8.09 15.47
C ALA A 71 -12.24 9.45 15.86
N HIS A 72 -11.49 10.26 16.59
CA HIS A 72 -11.92 11.58 17.06
C HIS A 72 -11.03 12.70 16.53
N THR A 73 -11.63 13.86 16.30
CA THR A 73 -10.92 15.12 16.07
C THR A 73 -10.58 15.79 17.41
N SER A 74 -9.50 16.55 17.43
CA SER A 74 -9.11 17.40 18.56
C SER A 74 -10.09 18.54 18.84
N SER A 75 -10.93 18.90 17.86
CA SER A 75 -11.88 20.00 17.97
C SER A 75 -13.11 19.80 17.07
N SER A 76 -14.24 20.40 17.46
CA SER A 76 -15.49 20.35 16.68
C SER A 76 -15.62 21.44 15.61
N VAL A 77 -14.52 22.12 15.26
CA VAL A 77 -14.50 23.19 14.23
C VAL A 77 -13.31 23.01 13.28
N CYS A 78 -13.47 23.46 12.03
CA CYS A 78 -12.56 23.11 10.94
C CYS A 78 -11.12 23.58 11.18
N SER A 79 -10.91 24.83 11.60
CA SER A 79 -9.57 25.41 11.75
C SER A 79 -8.72 24.66 12.78
N PRO A 80 -9.09 24.53 14.07
CA PRO A 80 -8.26 23.82 15.06
C PRO A 80 -8.24 22.29 14.89
N THR A 81 -9.02 21.72 13.96
CA THR A 81 -8.85 20.33 13.53
C THR A 81 -7.66 20.16 12.58
N ARG A 82 -7.26 21.24 11.88
CA ARG A 82 -6.30 21.21 10.76
C ARG A 82 -4.93 21.81 11.10
N TYR A 83 -4.79 22.49 12.24
CA TYR A 83 -3.54 23.07 12.75
C TYR A 83 -3.11 22.38 14.04
#